data_AF-A0A7K0XEI5-F1
#
_entry.id   AF-A0A7K0XEI5-F1
#
_cell.length_a   1.000
_cell.length_b   1.000
_cell.length_c   1.000
_cell.angle_alpha   90.00
_cell.angle_beta   90.00
_cell.angle_gamma   90.00
#
_symmetry.space_group_name_H-M   'P 1'
#
loop_
_entity.id
_entity.type
_entity.pdbx_description
1 polymer ?
#
loop_
_entity_poly.entity_id
_entity_poly.type
_entity_poly.pdbx_seq_one_letter_code
_entity_poly.pdbx_strand_id
1 'polypeptide(L)'
;KDKGTKKVVVTCPHCFTTIGRDYAQSGYELQVVHHTQLLNQLVREGRLIPINKSEKSLTYHDPCYLGRHNQVFEAPRELLNATGVTITEMPRNQERSFCCGAGGGRMWMEEKLGTQINLNRVDEALATGVEEVAVACPFCRVMVTDGVAARESQVQVLDVAQALLRAVKPNA
;
A
#
# COMPACT_ATOMS: atom_id res chain seq x y z
N LYS A 1 11.05 -5.89 35.20
CA LYS A 1 10.60 -5.04 34.07
C LYS A 1 9.55 -5.84 33.34
N ASP A 2 8.32 -5.35 33.33
CA ASP A 2 7.26 -5.87 32.49
C ASP A 2 7.79 -5.98 31.06
N LYS A 3 7.86 -7.18 30.49
CA LYS A 3 8.41 -7.41 29.15
C LYS A 3 7.31 -7.05 28.14
N GLY A 4 6.78 -5.83 28.26
CA GLY A 4 5.61 -5.33 27.56
C GLY A 4 5.53 -5.85 26.13
N THR A 5 4.31 -6.21 25.70
CA THR A 5 4.03 -6.91 24.44
C THR A 5 4.91 -6.41 23.30
N LYS A 6 5.75 -7.29 22.75
CA LYS A 6 6.67 -6.93 21.66
C LYS A 6 5.85 -6.57 20.42
N LYS A 7 5.98 -5.32 19.97
CA LYS A 7 5.42 -4.86 18.70
C LYS A 7 6.29 -5.31 17.53
N VAL A 8 5.67 -5.91 16.52
CA VAL A 8 6.32 -6.30 15.27
C VAL A 8 5.82 -5.40 14.15
N VAL A 9 6.73 -4.69 13.50
CA VAL A 9 6.39 -3.83 12.37
C VAL A 9 6.59 -4.62 11.08
N VAL A 10 5.58 -4.61 10.21
CA VAL A 10 5.64 -5.28 8.90
C VAL A 10 5.32 -4.28 7.79
N THR A 11 5.96 -4.46 6.63
CA THR A 11 5.73 -3.65 5.43
C THR A 11 4.83 -4.33 4.41
N CYS A 12 4.47 -5.59 4.66
CA CYS A 12 3.65 -6.40 3.76
C CYS A 12 2.32 -6.76 4.45
N PRO A 13 1.18 -6.47 3.81
CA PRO A 13 -0.13 -6.85 4.33
C PRO A 13 -0.35 -8.36 4.50
N HIS A 14 0.37 -9.19 3.73
CA HIS A 14 0.32 -10.65 3.90
C HIS A 14 1.01 -11.06 5.20
N CYS A 15 2.19 -10.49 5.50
CA CYS A 15 2.85 -10.68 6.78
C CYS A 15 2.00 -10.14 7.95
N PHE A 16 1.27 -9.05 7.73
CA PHE A 16 0.34 -8.50 8.71
C PHE A 16 -0.74 -9.52 9.11
N THR A 17 -1.38 -10.18 8.13
CA THR A 17 -2.34 -11.27 8.42
C THR A 17 -1.65 -12.50 9.00
N THR A 18 -0.59 -13.01 8.36
CA THR A 18 0.00 -14.29 8.74
C THR A 18 0.62 -14.26 10.13
N ILE A 19 1.40 -13.23 10.43
CA ILE A 19 2.03 -13.10 11.76
C ILE A 19 1.01 -12.64 12.80
N GLY A 20 0.08 -11.75 12.43
CA GLY A 20 -0.87 -11.16 13.38
C GLY A 20 -2.09 -12.03 13.70
N ARG A 21 -2.45 -12.97 12.82
CA ARG A 21 -3.65 -13.81 12.96
C ARG A 21 -3.33 -15.30 12.83
N ASP A 22 -2.65 -15.71 11.77
CA ASP A 22 -2.50 -17.15 11.48
C ASP A 22 -1.55 -17.82 12.49
N TYR A 23 -0.48 -17.13 12.89
CA TYR A 23 0.49 -17.62 13.88
C TYR A 23 -0.11 -17.80 15.28
N ALA A 24 -1.23 -17.15 15.59
CA ALA A 24 -1.95 -17.37 16.85
C ALA A 24 -2.45 -18.82 16.95
N GLN A 25 -2.78 -19.47 15.83
CA GLN A 25 -3.14 -20.89 15.78
C GLN A 25 -1.98 -21.81 16.18
N SER A 26 -0.75 -21.31 16.09
CA SER A 26 0.48 -21.98 16.53
C SER A 26 0.98 -21.51 17.90
N GLY A 27 0.16 -20.76 18.65
CA GLY A 27 0.48 -20.27 19.99
C GLY A 27 1.35 -19.02 20.05
N TYR A 28 1.58 -18.33 18.92
CA TYR A 28 2.32 -17.07 18.89
C TYR A 28 1.37 -15.88 18.81
N GLU A 29 1.28 -15.12 19.90
CA GLU A 29 0.50 -13.88 19.97
C GLU A 29 1.44 -12.67 19.95
N LEU A 30 1.51 -12.00 18.80
CA LEU A 30 2.36 -10.84 18.58
C LEU A 30 1.50 -9.63 18.23
N GLN A 31 1.84 -8.46 18.79
CA GLN A 31 1.21 -7.23 18.36
C GLN A 31 1.83 -6.78 17.04
N VAL A 32 1.17 -7.10 15.92
CA VAL A 32 1.65 -6.73 14.58
C VAL A 32 1.05 -5.39 14.16
N VAL A 33 1.89 -4.52 13.61
CA VAL A 33 1.52 -3.19 13.10
C VAL A 33 2.02 -3.06 11.67
N HIS A 34 1.14 -2.68 10.74
CA HIS A 34 1.55 -2.39 9.37
C HIS A 34 2.29 -1.05 9.30
N HIS A 35 3.29 -0.89 8.43
CA HIS A 35 4.12 0.32 8.37
C HIS A 35 3.29 1.58 8.12
N THR A 36 2.20 1.51 7.35
CA THR A 36 1.27 2.64 7.18
C THR A 36 0.68 3.11 8.51
N GLN A 37 0.30 2.20 9.39
CA GLN A 37 -0.28 2.53 10.70
C GLN A 37 0.77 3.18 11.60
N LEU A 38 1.99 2.63 11.63
CA LEU A 38 3.08 3.19 12.40
C LEU A 38 3.46 4.59 11.89
N LEU A 39 3.67 4.75 10.58
CA LEU A 39 4.06 6.02 9.99
C LEU A 39 2.96 7.08 10.19
N ASN A 40 1.69 6.70 10.03
CA ASN A 40 0.56 7.59 10.30
C ASN A 40 0.52 8.03 11.77
N GLN A 41 0.74 7.10 12.71
CA GLN A 41 0.86 7.42 14.13
C GLN A 41 2.00 8.42 14.38
N LEU A 42 3.19 8.19 13.81
CA LEU A 42 4.34 9.08 13.99
C LEU A 42 4.10 10.48 13.42
N VAL A 43 3.37 10.60 12.30
CA VAL A 43 2.98 11.89 11.73
C VAL A 43 1.99 12.61 12.64
N ARG A 44 0.96 11.91 13.14
CA ARG A 44 -0.04 12.47 14.07
C ARG A 44 0.57 12.90 15.39
N GLU A 45 1.60 12.21 15.86
CA GLU A 45 2.36 12.55 17.07
C GLU A 45 3.37 13.70 16.84
N GLY A 46 3.51 14.22 15.61
CA GLY A 46 4.50 15.25 15.28
C GLY A 46 5.95 14.77 15.32
N ARG A 47 6.17 13.44 15.36
CA ARG A 47 7.51 12.83 15.37
C ARG A 47 8.10 12.67 13.97
N LEU A 48 7.24 12.61 12.95
CA LEU A 48 7.59 12.75 11.54
C LEU A 48 6.81 13.93 10.98
N ILE A 49 7.51 14.97 10.53
CA ILE A 49 6.89 16.22 10.08
C ILE A 49 7.11 16.35 8.57
N PRO A 50 6.04 16.24 7.75
CA PRO A 50 6.11 16.55 6.32
C PRO A 50 6.36 18.05 6.13
N ILE A 51 7.60 18.41 5.77
CA ILE A 51 8.06 19.79 5.55
C ILE A 51 8.01 20.21 4.07
N ASN A 52 8.10 19.24 3.15
CA ASN A 52 8.09 19.44 1.70
C ASN A 52 6.79 18.89 1.10
N LYS A 53 5.70 19.66 1.23
CA LYS A 53 4.40 19.23 0.73
C LYS A 53 4.34 19.31 -0.81
N SER A 54 3.71 18.33 -1.44
CA SER A 54 3.55 18.22 -2.89
C SER A 54 2.10 18.46 -3.27
N GLU A 55 1.81 19.38 -4.17
CA GLU A 55 0.44 19.62 -4.68
C GLU A 55 0.03 18.67 -5.81
N LYS A 56 0.88 17.69 -6.14
CA LYS A 56 0.58 16.68 -7.17
C LYS A 56 -0.59 15.78 -6.76
N SER A 57 -1.29 15.26 -7.75
CA SER A 57 -2.26 14.18 -7.59
C SER A 57 -1.61 12.81 -7.79
N LEU A 58 -2.04 11.82 -7.02
CA LEU A 58 -1.71 10.41 -7.22
C LEU A 58 -2.94 9.53 -7.01
N THR A 59 -2.90 8.28 -7.44
CA THR A 59 -3.92 7.29 -7.08
C THR A 59 -3.36 6.27 -6.10
N TYR A 60 -4.22 5.68 -5.29
CA TYR A 60 -3.83 4.68 -4.30
C TYR A 60 -4.44 3.32 -4.65
N HIS A 61 -3.59 2.30 -4.76
CA HIS A 61 -4.03 0.91 -4.83
C HIS A 61 -4.13 0.34 -3.42
N ASP A 62 -5.36 0.17 -2.93
CA ASP A 62 -5.66 -0.53 -1.68
C ASP A 62 -5.29 -2.02 -1.76
N PRO A 63 -4.27 -2.49 -1.01
CA PRO A 63 -3.97 -3.91 -0.95
C PRO A 63 -5.12 -4.68 -0.30
N CYS A 64 -5.57 -5.76 -0.93
CA CYS A 64 -6.71 -6.55 -0.45
C CYS A 64 -6.51 -7.09 0.97
N TYR A 65 -5.30 -7.53 1.32
CA TYR A 65 -4.96 -7.99 2.67
C TYR A 65 -4.97 -6.87 3.70
N LEU A 66 -4.63 -5.63 3.34
CA LEU A 66 -4.63 -4.52 4.28
C LEU A 66 -6.06 -3.99 4.50
N GLY A 67 -6.79 -3.78 3.40
CA GLY A 67 -8.16 -3.29 3.40
C GLY A 67 -9.17 -4.39 3.73
N ARG A 68 -9.58 -5.19 2.75
CA ARG A 68 -10.67 -6.19 2.91
C ARG A 68 -10.48 -7.14 4.10
N HIS A 69 -9.27 -7.67 4.30
CA HIS A 69 -9.05 -8.69 5.34
C HIS A 69 -8.77 -8.12 6.75
N ASN A 70 -8.27 -6.88 6.85
CA ASN A 70 -7.82 -6.29 8.10
C ASN A 70 -8.41 -4.91 8.41
N GLN A 71 -9.27 -4.39 7.54
CA GLN A 71 -10.04 -3.15 7.71
C GLN A 71 -9.18 -1.90 7.95
N VAL A 72 -7.97 -1.87 7.38
CA VAL A 72 -7.07 -0.71 7.44
C VAL A 72 -7.17 0.07 6.12
N PHE A 73 -8.01 1.10 6.11
CA PHE A 73 -8.24 1.97 4.94
C PHE A 73 -7.75 3.41 5.13
N GLU A 74 -7.92 3.95 6.34
CA GLU A 74 -7.64 5.36 6.64
C GLU A 74 -6.15 5.65 6.80
N ALA A 75 -5.40 4.81 7.52
CA ALA A 75 -4.00 5.09 7.82
C ALA A 75 -3.12 5.35 6.57
N PRO A 76 -3.23 4.59 5.46
CA PRO A 76 -2.52 4.93 4.22
C PRO A 76 -2.96 6.26 3.59
N ARG A 77 -4.25 6.59 3.63
CA ARG A 77 -4.83 7.83 3.05
C ARG A 77 -4.46 9.05 3.87
N GLU A 78 -4.63 9.00 5.19
CA GLU A 78 -4.18 10.05 6.12
C GLU A 78 -2.69 10.34 5.91
N LEU A 79 -1.87 9.29 5.78
CA LEU A 79 -0.43 9.42 5.55
C LEU A 79 -0.11 10.10 4.22
N LEU A 80 -0.77 9.69 3.13
CA LEU A 80 -0.59 10.31 1.82
C LEU A 80 -1.04 11.77 1.85
N ASN A 81 -2.23 12.07 2.36
CA ASN A 81 -2.74 13.45 2.48
C ASN A 81 -1.81 14.34 3.32
N ALA A 82 -1.16 13.80 4.35
CA ALA A 82 -0.19 14.56 5.14
C ALA A 82 1.04 15.04 4.32
N THR A 83 1.35 14.38 3.20
CA THR A 83 2.39 14.80 2.25
C THR A 83 1.95 15.94 1.33
N GLY A 84 0.69 16.36 1.40
CA GLY A 84 0.10 17.42 0.57
C GLY A 84 -0.53 16.93 -0.73
N VAL A 85 -0.29 15.68 -1.14
CA VAL A 85 -0.84 15.14 -2.39
C VAL A 85 -2.35 14.99 -2.33
N THR A 86 -3.00 15.10 -3.48
CA THR A 86 -4.42 14.80 -3.63
C THR A 86 -4.60 13.36 -4.13
N ILE A 87 -5.43 12.56 -3.47
CA ILE A 87 -5.71 11.19 -3.89
C ILE A 87 -6.88 11.18 -4.88
N THR A 88 -6.60 10.80 -6.13
CA THR A 88 -7.61 10.49 -7.14
C THR A 88 -7.95 9.01 -7.07
N GLU A 89 -9.10 8.66 -6.51
CA GLU A 89 -9.49 7.27 -6.28
C GLU A 89 -9.84 6.53 -7.59
N MET A 90 -9.42 5.27 -7.69
CA MET A 90 -9.91 4.36 -8.73
C MET A 90 -11.38 3.97 -8.46
N PRO A 91 -12.17 3.56 -9.48
CA PRO A 91 -13.59 3.22 -9.31
C PRO A 91 -13.84 2.13 -8.27
N ARG A 92 -12.92 1.15 -8.19
CA ARG A 92 -12.90 0.07 -7.19
C ARG A 92 -11.81 0.35 -6.16
N ASN A 93 -12.18 0.92 -5.03
CA ASN A 93 -11.27 1.25 -3.93
C ASN A 93 -11.81 0.69 -2.60
N GLN A 94 -11.01 0.84 -1.54
CA GLN A 94 -11.34 0.41 -0.17
C GLN A 94 -11.79 -1.06 -0.12
N GLU A 95 -12.94 -1.35 0.50
CA GLU A 95 -13.49 -2.71 0.64
C GLU A 95 -13.73 -3.39 -0.73
N ARG A 96 -14.04 -2.60 -1.76
CA ARG A 96 -14.30 -3.03 -3.13
C ARG A 96 -13.05 -3.04 -4.01
N SER A 97 -11.86 -2.82 -3.43
CA SER A 97 -10.59 -2.78 -4.17
C SER A 97 -10.36 -4.01 -5.02
N PHE A 98 -10.09 -3.81 -6.31
CA PHE A 98 -9.77 -4.91 -7.20
C PHE A 98 -8.33 -5.42 -6.98
N CYS A 99 -8.17 -6.74 -7.09
CA CYS A 99 -6.90 -7.42 -6.79
C CYS A 99 -5.78 -6.97 -7.74
N CYS A 100 -4.53 -6.98 -7.26
CA CYS A 100 -3.35 -6.76 -8.10
C CYS A 100 -2.93 -8.02 -8.88
N GLY A 101 -3.48 -9.19 -8.56
CA GLY A 101 -3.18 -10.46 -9.23
C GLY A 101 -2.10 -11.33 -8.57
N ALA A 102 -1.39 -10.85 -7.54
CA ALA A 102 -0.29 -11.63 -6.95
C ALA A 102 -0.71 -12.72 -5.93
N GLY A 103 -1.83 -12.50 -5.23
CA GLY A 103 -2.23 -13.34 -4.09
C GLY A 103 -2.49 -14.80 -4.44
N GLY A 104 -2.42 -15.70 -3.46
CA GLY A 104 -2.70 -17.12 -3.66
C GLY A 104 -1.70 -17.84 -4.58
N GLY A 105 -0.46 -17.34 -4.68
CA GLY A 105 0.57 -17.90 -5.55
C GLY A 105 0.42 -17.51 -7.03
N ARG A 106 -0.55 -16.66 -7.39
CA ARG A 106 -0.84 -16.27 -8.78
C ARG A 106 0.27 -15.45 -9.42
N MET A 107 1.10 -14.77 -8.64
CA MET A 107 2.31 -14.10 -9.16
C MET A 107 3.30 -15.07 -9.84
N TRP A 108 3.29 -16.36 -9.47
CA TRP A 108 4.19 -17.38 -10.02
C TRP A 108 3.51 -18.29 -11.04
N MET A 109 2.26 -18.00 -11.39
CA MET A 109 1.46 -18.81 -12.32
C MET A 109 1.10 -17.98 -13.55
N GLU A 110 1.15 -18.60 -14.72
CA GLU A 110 0.65 -17.97 -15.94
C GLU A 110 -0.88 -17.90 -15.94
N GLU A 111 -1.43 -16.70 -16.10
CA GLU A 111 -2.86 -16.50 -16.33
C GLU A 111 -3.18 -16.73 -17.82
N LYS A 112 -3.88 -17.83 -18.15
CA LYS A 112 -4.22 -18.20 -19.53
C LYS A 112 -5.66 -17.88 -19.94
N LEU A 113 -6.46 -17.37 -19.01
CA LEU A 113 -7.89 -17.14 -19.20
C LEU A 113 -8.19 -15.65 -19.07
N GLY A 114 -8.79 -15.07 -20.12
CA GLY A 114 -9.22 -13.68 -20.14
C GLY A 114 -8.07 -12.68 -20.05
N THR A 115 -8.36 -11.52 -19.47
CA THR A 115 -7.37 -10.48 -19.20
C THR A 115 -6.65 -10.75 -17.89
N GLN A 116 -5.32 -10.62 -17.87
CA GLN A 116 -4.55 -10.71 -16.64
C GLN A 116 -5.05 -9.69 -15.60
N ILE A 117 -5.09 -10.11 -14.33
CA ILE A 117 -5.74 -9.33 -13.27
C ILE A 117 -5.00 -7.99 -13.04
N ASN A 118 -3.67 -8.01 -13.08
CA ASN A 118 -2.85 -6.80 -12.91
C ASN A 118 -3.12 -5.77 -14.01
N LEU A 119 -3.27 -6.20 -15.26
CA LEU A 119 -3.57 -5.32 -16.39
C LEU A 119 -4.92 -4.63 -16.22
N ASN A 120 -5.96 -5.37 -15.86
CA ASN A 120 -7.28 -4.79 -15.59
C ASN A 120 -7.23 -3.76 -14.44
N ARG A 121 -6.41 -4.02 -13.41
CA ARG A 121 -6.22 -3.09 -12.30
C ARG A 121 -5.41 -1.85 -12.68
N VAL A 122 -4.37 -2.01 -13.50
CA VAL A 122 -3.57 -0.89 -13.98
C VAL A 122 -4.36 -0.03 -14.94
N ASP A 123 -5.23 -0.60 -15.78
CA ASP A 123 -6.11 0.18 -16.66
C ASP A 123 -6.99 1.16 -15.88
N GLU A 124 -7.50 0.74 -14.71
CA GLU A 124 -8.22 1.66 -13.80
C GLU A 124 -7.31 2.75 -13.23
N ALA A 125 -6.08 2.40 -12.85
CA ALA A 125 -5.12 3.35 -12.31
C ALA A 125 -4.74 4.40 -13.36
N LEU A 126 -4.47 3.98 -14.60
CA LEU A 126 -4.14 4.87 -15.71
C LEU A 126 -5.33 5.76 -16.10
N ALA A 127 -6.55 5.24 -16.04
CA ALA A 127 -7.77 6.00 -16.32
C ALA A 127 -8.00 7.16 -15.33
N THR A 128 -7.33 7.18 -14.17
CA THR A 128 -7.39 8.33 -13.24
C THR A 128 -6.60 9.55 -13.75
N GLY A 129 -5.73 9.39 -14.75
CA GLY A 129 -4.95 10.47 -15.35
C GLY A 129 -3.79 10.99 -14.49
N VAL A 130 -3.44 10.30 -13.40
CA VAL A 130 -2.36 10.70 -12.49
C VAL A 130 -0.99 10.22 -12.96
N GLU A 131 0.07 10.92 -12.54
CA GLU A 131 1.47 10.55 -12.84
C GLU A 131 2.02 9.46 -11.92
N GLU A 132 1.38 9.21 -10.78
CA GLU A 132 1.89 8.32 -9.73
C GLU A 132 0.81 7.40 -9.15
N VAL A 133 1.17 6.14 -8.92
CA VAL A 133 0.37 5.13 -8.21
C VAL A 133 1.08 4.77 -6.91
N ALA A 134 0.47 5.10 -5.79
CA ALA A 134 0.92 4.68 -4.47
C ALA A 134 0.39 3.28 -4.14
N VAL A 135 1.24 2.44 -3.55
CA VAL A 135 0.90 1.12 -3.02
C VAL A 135 1.36 0.99 -1.57
N ALA A 136 0.80 0.03 -0.84
CA ALA A 136 1.23 -0.29 0.53
C ALA A 136 1.50 -1.79 0.71
N CYS A 137 1.97 -2.44 -0.35
CA CYS A 137 2.23 -3.88 -0.39
C CYS A 137 3.33 -4.17 -1.42
N PRO A 138 4.41 -4.89 -1.06
CA PRO A 138 5.47 -5.25 -1.99
C PRO A 138 4.98 -6.05 -3.20
N PHE A 139 4.03 -6.97 -3.00
CA PHE A 139 3.44 -7.72 -4.12
C PHE A 139 2.63 -6.83 -5.05
N CYS A 140 1.80 -5.93 -4.50
CA CYS A 140 1.06 -4.97 -5.32
C CYS A 140 2.03 -4.08 -6.09
N ARG A 141 3.15 -3.66 -5.49
CA ARG A 141 4.19 -2.90 -6.17
C ARG A 141 4.69 -3.61 -7.42
N VAL A 142 5.09 -4.87 -7.29
CA VAL A 142 5.59 -5.65 -8.44
C VAL A 142 4.53 -5.76 -9.52
N MET A 143 3.31 -6.17 -9.17
CA MET A 143 2.25 -6.40 -10.17
C MET A 143 1.80 -5.11 -10.87
N VAL A 144 1.72 -4.00 -10.13
CA VAL A 144 1.32 -2.70 -10.70
C VAL A 144 2.46 -2.16 -11.57
N THR A 145 3.73 -2.26 -11.14
CA THR A 145 4.88 -1.90 -11.99
C THR A 145 4.90 -2.70 -13.28
N ASP A 146 4.69 -4.02 -13.20
CA ASP A 146 4.63 -4.91 -14.36
C ASP A 146 3.49 -4.52 -15.31
N GLY A 147 2.29 -4.30 -14.77
CA GLY A 147 1.14 -3.91 -15.61
C GLY A 147 1.30 -2.51 -16.24
N VAL A 148 1.95 -1.56 -15.55
CA VAL A 148 2.27 -0.24 -16.11
C VAL A 148 3.28 -0.37 -17.26
N ALA A 149 4.32 -1.19 -17.09
CA ALA A 149 5.30 -1.46 -18.13
C ALA A 149 4.67 -2.15 -19.34
N ALA A 150 3.77 -3.11 -19.13
CA ALA A 150 3.03 -3.79 -20.19
C ALA A 150 2.04 -2.87 -20.95
N ARG A 151 1.73 -1.69 -20.40
CA ARG A 151 0.96 -0.62 -21.06
C ARG A 151 1.83 0.47 -21.64
N GLU A 152 3.16 0.31 -21.60
CA GLU A 152 4.14 1.29 -22.07
C GLU A 152 3.94 2.68 -21.45
N SER A 153 3.36 2.72 -20.24
CA SER A 153 3.06 3.96 -19.52
C SER A 153 4.23 4.40 -18.66
N GLN A 154 4.38 5.71 -18.50
CA GLN A 154 5.45 6.32 -17.69
C GLN A 154 5.04 6.58 -16.23
N VAL A 155 3.82 6.19 -15.85
CA VAL A 155 3.29 6.36 -14.50
C VAL A 155 4.20 5.70 -13.47
N GLN A 156 4.56 6.44 -12.43
CA GLN A 156 5.50 5.97 -11.41
C GLN A 156 4.77 5.15 -10.34
N VAL A 157 5.29 3.97 -10.01
CA VAL A 157 4.75 3.14 -8.93
C VAL A 157 5.65 3.24 -7.72
N LEU A 158 5.11 3.70 -6.59
CA LEU A 158 5.87 3.89 -5.37
C LEU A 158 5.13 3.37 -4.13
N ASP A 159 5.89 3.04 -3.08
CA ASP A 159 5.29 2.77 -1.77
C ASP A 159 4.87 4.08 -1.09
N VAL A 160 3.78 4.05 -0.32
CA VAL A 160 3.33 5.15 0.56
C VAL A 160 4.45 5.71 1.45
N ALA A 161 5.38 4.87 1.91
CA ALA A 161 6.54 5.33 2.69
C ALA A 161 7.52 6.16 1.85
N GLN A 162 7.63 5.91 0.55
CA GLN A 162 8.47 6.71 -0.36
C GLN A 162 7.82 8.08 -0.62
N ALA A 163 6.49 8.14 -0.74
CA ALA A 163 5.76 9.41 -0.82
C ALA A 163 6.01 10.25 0.44
N LEU A 164 5.88 9.63 1.62
CA LEU A 164 6.19 10.28 2.89
C LEU A 164 7.65 10.74 2.95
N LEU A 165 8.58 9.89 2.52
CA LEU A 165 10.02 10.19 2.56
C LEU A 165 10.36 11.48 1.81
N ARG A 166 9.76 11.69 0.63
CA ARG A 166 9.93 12.91 -0.17
C ARG A 166 9.46 14.16 0.60
N ALA A 167 8.43 14.02 1.43
CA ALA A 167 7.88 15.12 2.19
C ALA A 167 8.63 15.41 3.50
N VAL A 168 9.27 14.41 4.13
CA VAL A 168 9.97 14.60 5.43
C VAL A 168 11.47 14.87 5.30
N LYS A 169 12.11 14.48 4.20
CA LYS A 169 13.55 14.77 3.99
C LYS A 169 13.73 16.23 3.57
N PRO A 170 14.68 16.98 4.17
CA PRO A 170 15.09 18.28 3.64
C PRO A 170 15.56 18.13 2.18
N ASN A 171 15.24 19.12 1.35
CA ASN A 171 15.82 19.17 0.00
C ASN A 171 17.34 19.29 0.15
N ALA A 172 18.09 18.43 -0.53
CA ALA A 172 19.54 18.50 -0.60
C ALA A 172 19.99 19.70 -1.43
#